data_AF-A0A627HD44-F1
#
_entry.id   AF-A0A627HD44-F1
#
_cell.length_a   1.000
_cell.length_b   1.000
_cell.length_c   1.000
_cell.angle_alpha   90.00
_cell.angle_beta   90.00
_cell.angle_gamma   90.00
#
_symmetry.space_group_name_H-M   'P 1'
#
loop_
_entity.id
_entity.type
_entity.pdbx_description
1 polymer ?
#
loop_
_entity_poly.entity_id
_entity_poly.type
_entity_poly.pdbx_seq_one_letter_code
_entity_poly.pdbx_strand_id
1 'polypeptide(L)'
;IIKVGEEVEIVGIKETQKSTCTGVEMFRKLLDEGRAGENVGVLLRGIKREEIERGQVLAKPGTIKPHTKFESEVYILSKDEGGRHTPFFKGYRPQFYFRTTDVTGTIELPEGVEMVMPGDNIKMVVTLIHPIAMDDGLRFAIREGGRTVGAGVVAKVLG
;
A
#
# COMPACT_ATOMS: atom_id res chain seq x y z
N ILE A 1 -9.15 -17.40 0.45
CA ILE A 1 -8.75 -18.65 -0.24
C ILE A 1 -8.69 -18.29 -1.72
N ILE A 2 -7.71 -18.81 -2.44
CA ILE A 2 -7.62 -18.73 -3.90
C ILE A 2 -7.57 -20.14 -4.46
N LYS A 3 -8.37 -20.45 -5.47
CA LYS A 3 -8.43 -21.78 -6.09
C LYS A 3 -8.03 -21.73 -7.55
N VAL A 4 -7.50 -22.84 -8.05
CA VAL A 4 -7.29 -23.02 -9.50
C VAL A 4 -8.64 -22.91 -10.21
N GLY A 5 -8.70 -22.08 -11.25
CA GLY A 5 -9.89 -21.75 -12.02
C GLY A 5 -10.61 -20.48 -11.59
N GLU A 6 -10.26 -19.85 -10.46
CA GLU A 6 -10.90 -18.61 -10.01
C GLU A 6 -10.43 -17.38 -10.79
N GLU A 7 -11.37 -16.46 -11.07
CA GLU A 7 -11.06 -15.13 -11.61
C GLU A 7 -10.46 -14.25 -10.50
N VAL A 8 -9.44 -13.48 -10.86
CA VAL A 8 -8.76 -12.52 -9.98
C VAL A 8 -8.56 -11.19 -10.70
N GLU A 9 -8.48 -10.12 -9.92
CA GLU A 9 -8.04 -8.80 -10.37
C GLU A 9 -6.62 -8.51 -9.87
N ILE A 10 -5.80 -7.92 -10.73
CA ILE A 10 -4.49 -7.35 -10.42
C ILE A 10 -4.71 -5.86 -10.18
N VAL A 11 -4.64 -5.43 -8.92
CA VAL A 11 -5.07 -4.09 -8.49
C VAL A 11 -3.88 -3.25 -8.00
N GLY A 12 -3.83 -1.99 -8.44
CA GLY A 12 -2.87 -0.98 -8.01
C GLY A 12 -1.72 -0.75 -9.01
N ILE A 13 -1.04 0.39 -8.86
CA ILE A 13 0.09 0.92 -9.67
C ILE A 13 -0.28 1.21 -11.13
N LYS A 14 -0.82 0.20 -11.83
CA LYS A 14 -1.32 0.23 -13.21
C LYS A 14 -2.85 0.12 -13.23
N GLU A 15 -3.42 0.21 -14.43
CA GLU A 15 -4.83 -0.09 -14.66
C GLU A 15 -5.18 -1.51 -14.19
N THR A 16 -6.37 -1.66 -13.58
CA THR A 16 -6.80 -2.95 -13.06
C THR A 16 -7.07 -3.93 -14.19
N GLN A 17 -6.44 -5.10 -14.11
CA GLN A 17 -6.59 -6.15 -15.12
C GLN A 17 -7.20 -7.40 -14.49
N LYS A 18 -8.02 -8.11 -15.26
CA LYS A 18 -8.58 -9.40 -14.87
C LYS A 18 -7.74 -10.54 -15.43
N SER A 19 -7.61 -11.60 -14.65
CA SER A 19 -6.99 -12.86 -15.08
C SER A 19 -7.66 -14.04 -14.39
N THR A 20 -7.23 -15.24 -14.74
CA THR A 20 -7.65 -16.49 -14.10
C THR A 20 -6.45 -17.14 -13.44
N CYS A 21 -6.59 -17.57 -12.19
CA CYS A 21 -5.61 -18.41 -11.51
C CYS A 21 -5.59 -19.79 -12.19
N THR A 22 -4.50 -20.15 -12.86
CA THR A 22 -4.34 -21.45 -13.52
C THR A 22 -3.48 -22.44 -12.75
N GLY A 23 -2.91 -22.01 -11.61
CA GLY A 23 -2.11 -22.86 -10.75
C GLY A 23 -1.76 -22.15 -9.45
N VAL A 24 -1.67 -22.93 -8.36
CA VAL A 24 -1.14 -22.48 -7.07
C VAL A 24 0.05 -23.38 -6.75
N GLU A 25 1.18 -22.78 -6.37
CA GLU A 25 2.41 -23.50 -6.04
C GLU A 25 2.96 -23.06 -4.69
N MET A 26 3.43 -24.02 -3.88
CA MET A 26 4.16 -23.75 -2.64
C MET A 26 5.34 -24.73 -2.54
N PHE A 27 6.56 -24.22 -2.31
CA PHE A 27 7.78 -25.03 -2.19
C PHE A 27 7.98 -26.07 -3.31
N ARG A 28 7.78 -25.69 -4.59
CA ARG A 28 7.87 -26.58 -5.77
C ARG A 28 6.82 -27.70 -5.82
N LYS A 29 5.71 -27.55 -5.10
CA LYS A 29 4.55 -28.45 -5.14
C LYS A 29 3.32 -27.72 -5.64
N LEU A 30 2.59 -28.34 -6.55
CA LEU A 30 1.28 -27.86 -6.99
C LEU A 30 0.24 -28.14 -5.91
N LEU A 31 -0.63 -27.15 -5.68
CA LEU A 31 -1.74 -27.20 -4.74
C LEU A 31 -3.04 -26.90 -5.48
N ASP A 32 -4.15 -27.44 -4.97
CA ASP A 32 -5.49 -27.14 -5.51
C ASP A 32 -5.99 -25.74 -5.09
N GLU A 33 -5.51 -25.25 -3.93
CA GLU A 33 -5.87 -23.95 -3.37
C GLU A 33 -4.75 -23.37 -2.51
N GLY A 34 -4.78 -22.05 -2.33
CA GLY A 34 -3.96 -21.30 -1.37
C GLY A 34 -4.82 -20.64 -0.30
N ARG A 35 -4.33 -20.65 0.95
CA ARG A 35 -5.04 -20.15 2.14
C ARG A 35 -4.34 -18.93 2.74
N ALA A 36 -5.10 -18.17 3.53
CA ALA A 36 -4.56 -17.00 4.22
C ALA A 36 -3.40 -17.42 5.15
N GLY A 37 -2.29 -16.70 5.07
CA GLY A 37 -1.06 -17.00 5.83
C GLY A 37 -0.02 -17.83 5.06
N GLU A 38 -0.37 -18.39 3.89
CA GLU A 38 0.57 -19.15 3.06
C GLU A 38 1.37 -18.24 2.12
N ASN A 39 2.62 -18.61 1.88
CA ASN A 39 3.44 -17.99 0.83
C ASN A 39 3.41 -18.89 -0.41
N VAL A 40 2.70 -18.43 -1.44
CA VAL A 40 2.41 -19.19 -2.65
C VAL A 40 2.82 -18.42 -3.90
N GLY A 41 3.18 -19.15 -4.95
CA GLY A 41 3.16 -18.68 -6.32
C GLY A 41 1.77 -18.89 -6.92
N VAL A 42 1.27 -17.88 -7.65
CA VAL A 42 0.00 -17.96 -8.37
C VAL A 42 0.29 -17.80 -9.85
N LEU A 43 -0.06 -18.80 -10.66
CA LEU A 43 0.06 -18.73 -12.10
C LEU A 43 -1.16 -18.02 -12.68
N LEU A 44 -0.92 -16.96 -13.46
CA LEU A 44 -1.97 -16.11 -14.03
C LEU A 44 -2.08 -16.33 -15.54
N ARG A 45 -3.28 -16.59 -16.01
CA ARG A 45 -3.54 -16.79 -17.44
C ARG A 45 -3.28 -15.50 -18.22
N GLY A 46 -2.41 -15.59 -19.22
CA GLY A 46 -2.23 -14.53 -20.22
C GLY A 46 -1.54 -13.28 -19.72
N ILE A 47 -1.00 -13.27 -18.50
CA ILE A 47 -0.28 -12.13 -17.93
C ILE A 47 1.21 -12.35 -18.12
N LYS A 48 1.85 -11.41 -18.82
CA LYS A 48 3.31 -11.38 -19.01
C LYS A 48 3.98 -10.71 -17.82
N ARG A 49 5.29 -10.92 -17.70
CA ARG A 49 6.09 -10.42 -16.59
C ARG A 49 6.12 -8.88 -16.53
N GLU A 50 6.06 -8.21 -17.66
CA GLU A 50 6.03 -6.75 -17.77
C GLU A 50 4.67 -6.13 -17.41
N GLU A 51 3.60 -6.93 -17.43
CA GLU A 51 2.22 -6.50 -17.13
C GLU A 51 1.90 -6.57 -15.64
N ILE A 52 2.76 -7.21 -14.84
CA ILE A 52 2.61 -7.34 -13.39
C ILE A 52 3.88 -6.88 -12.67
N GLU A 53 3.72 -6.20 -11.54
CA GLU A 53 4.86 -5.74 -10.75
C GLU A 53 4.62 -5.83 -9.24
N ARG A 54 5.72 -5.75 -8.48
CA ARG A 54 5.67 -5.75 -7.02
C ARG A 54 4.89 -4.53 -6.53
N GLY A 55 4.05 -4.75 -5.52
CA GLY A 55 3.20 -3.71 -4.95
C GLY A 55 1.77 -3.70 -5.51
N GLN A 56 1.50 -4.48 -6.56
CA GLN A 56 0.14 -4.83 -6.95
C GLN A 56 -0.41 -5.95 -6.06
N VAL A 57 -1.74 -6.02 -5.96
CA VAL A 57 -2.45 -7.02 -5.15
C VAL A 57 -3.30 -7.90 -6.07
N LEU A 58 -3.26 -9.21 -5.84
CA LEU A 58 -4.24 -10.14 -6.40
C LEU A 58 -5.45 -10.19 -5.47
N ALA A 59 -6.62 -9.83 -5.99
CA ALA A 59 -7.86 -9.79 -5.23
C ALA A 59 -9.01 -10.47 -5.96
N LYS A 60 -10.04 -10.86 -5.21
CA LYS A 60 -11.29 -11.30 -5.82
C LYS A 60 -11.90 -10.10 -6.59
N PRO A 61 -12.43 -10.30 -7.81
CA PRO A 61 -12.93 -9.20 -8.60
C PRO A 61 -13.94 -8.31 -7.86
N GLY A 62 -13.74 -6.99 -7.93
CA GLY A 62 -14.59 -5.98 -7.32
C GLY A 62 -14.51 -5.87 -5.79
N THR A 63 -13.62 -6.60 -5.13
CA THR A 63 -13.53 -6.59 -3.65
C THR A 63 -12.62 -5.53 -3.07
N ILE A 64 -11.69 -4.99 -3.86
CA ILE A 64 -10.82 -3.88 -3.47
C ILE A 64 -10.63 -2.97 -4.67
N LYS A 65 -10.58 -1.66 -4.43
CA LYS A 65 -10.37 -0.66 -5.47
C LYS A 65 -9.05 0.07 -5.26
N PRO A 66 -8.41 0.55 -6.33
CA PRO A 66 -7.20 1.33 -6.21
C PRO A 66 -7.55 2.81 -6.02
N HIS A 67 -6.88 3.47 -5.07
CA HIS A 67 -7.15 4.85 -4.69
C HIS A 67 -5.86 5.67 -4.65
N THR A 68 -5.96 6.97 -4.88
CA THR A 68 -4.81 7.89 -4.80
C THR A 68 -4.90 8.84 -3.62
N LYS A 69 -6.10 9.13 -3.11
CA LYS A 69 -6.31 10.15 -2.08
C LYS A 69 -7.03 9.59 -0.86
N PHE A 70 -6.49 9.88 0.32
CA PHE A 70 -7.07 9.42 1.59
C PHE A 70 -6.76 10.36 2.76
N GLU A 71 -7.65 10.38 3.75
CA GLU A 71 -7.39 10.94 5.08
C GLU A 71 -6.67 9.91 5.95
N SER A 72 -5.78 10.37 6.81
CA SER A 72 -4.99 9.49 7.67
C SER A 72 -4.74 10.08 9.05
N GLU A 73 -4.51 9.18 10.00
CA GLU A 73 -3.95 9.48 11.32
C GLU A 73 -2.53 8.89 11.37
N VAL A 74 -1.55 9.72 11.69
CA VAL A 74 -0.13 9.35 11.61
C VAL A 74 0.60 9.76 12.88
N TYR A 75 1.34 8.81 13.44
CA TYR A 75 2.36 9.05 14.45
C TYR A 75 3.72 9.28 13.78
N ILE A 76 4.38 10.40 14.08
CA ILE A 76 5.72 10.71 13.57
C ILE A 76 6.76 10.21 14.56
N LEU A 77 7.63 9.31 14.12
CA LEU A 77 8.64 8.70 14.99
C LEU A 77 9.63 9.77 15.45
N SER A 78 9.91 9.76 16.75
CA SER A 78 10.94 10.56 17.37
C SER A 78 12.34 10.13 16.93
N LYS A 79 13.34 10.94 17.25
CA LYS A 79 14.75 10.61 17.03
C LYS A 79 15.14 9.30 17.73
N ASP A 80 14.67 9.08 18.95
CA ASP A 80 15.06 7.93 19.78
C ASP A 80 14.45 6.62 19.26
N GLU A 81 13.35 6.72 18.50
CA GLU A 81 12.73 5.61 17.77
C GLU A 81 13.35 5.39 16.37
N GLY A 82 14.41 6.12 16.04
CA GLY A 82 15.08 6.05 14.74
C GLY A 82 14.42 6.86 13.62
N GLY A 83 13.46 7.72 13.97
CA GLY A 83 12.75 8.61 13.07
C GLY A 83 13.51 9.89 12.73
N ARG A 84 12.77 11.01 12.68
CA ARG A 84 13.35 12.30 12.28
C ARG A 84 13.99 13.02 13.46
N HIS A 85 15.02 13.81 13.16
CA HIS A 85 15.62 14.76 14.11
C HIS A 85 14.97 16.14 14.01
N THR A 86 14.45 16.49 12.84
CA THR A 86 13.91 17.82 12.52
C THR A 86 12.47 17.71 12.04
N PRO A 87 11.66 18.78 12.21
CA PRO A 87 10.30 18.80 11.71
C PRO A 87 10.24 18.65 10.19
N PHE A 88 9.04 18.39 9.69
CA PHE A 88 8.70 18.58 8.28
C PHE A 88 7.57 19.60 8.14
N PHE A 89 7.43 20.13 6.94
CA PHE A 89 6.56 21.26 6.63
C PHE A 89 5.56 20.90 5.52
N LYS A 90 4.68 21.83 5.18
CA LYS A 90 3.85 21.74 3.98
C LYS A 90 4.70 21.49 2.73
N GLY A 91 4.18 20.69 1.79
CA GLY A 91 4.90 20.28 0.58
C GLY A 91 5.82 19.06 0.78
N TYR A 92 5.80 18.45 1.96
CA TYR A 92 6.53 17.23 2.23
C TYR A 92 6.08 16.09 1.31
N ARG A 93 7.06 15.39 0.70
CA ARG A 93 6.83 14.36 -0.32
C ARG A 93 7.61 13.05 -0.06
N PRO A 94 7.21 12.27 0.95
CA PRO A 94 7.89 11.03 1.32
C PRO A 94 7.48 9.83 0.47
N GLN A 95 8.07 8.67 0.77
CA GLN A 95 7.60 7.37 0.30
C GLN A 95 6.64 6.76 1.33
N PHE A 96 5.50 6.25 0.85
CA PHE A 96 4.51 5.52 1.64
C PHE A 96 4.61 4.03 1.35
N TYR A 97 4.63 3.23 2.40
CA TYR A 97 4.76 1.77 2.33
C TYR A 97 3.45 1.12 2.77
N PHE A 98 2.77 0.48 1.83
CA PHE A 98 1.55 -0.30 2.06
C PHE A 98 1.84 -1.75 1.73
N ARG A 99 1.85 -2.65 2.74
CA ARG A 99 2.16 -4.07 2.53
C ARG A 99 3.47 -4.24 1.74
N THR A 100 3.41 -4.62 0.45
CA THR A 100 4.55 -4.82 -0.46
C THR A 100 4.81 -3.66 -1.40
N THR A 101 3.93 -2.65 -1.41
CA THR A 101 3.95 -1.45 -2.24
C THR A 101 4.75 -0.35 -1.56
N ASP A 102 5.62 0.30 -2.32
CA ASP A 102 6.18 1.61 -2.01
C ASP A 102 5.79 2.61 -3.09
N VAL A 103 5.29 3.77 -2.67
CA VAL A 103 4.76 4.79 -3.58
C VAL A 103 5.00 6.18 -3.02
N THR A 104 5.41 7.11 -3.88
CA THR A 104 5.60 8.50 -3.49
C THR A 104 4.24 9.18 -3.28
N GLY A 105 4.13 10.02 -2.26
CA GLY A 105 2.93 10.83 -2.05
C GLY A 105 3.27 12.21 -1.53
N THR A 106 2.32 13.12 -1.65
CA THR A 106 2.36 14.45 -1.02
C THR A 106 1.37 14.50 0.12
N ILE A 107 1.67 15.31 1.13
CA ILE A 107 0.78 15.51 2.28
C ILE A 107 0.19 16.92 2.28
N GLU A 108 -1.05 17.02 2.72
CA GLU A 108 -1.74 18.26 3.06
C GLU A 108 -1.97 18.25 4.58
N LEU A 109 -1.39 19.24 5.27
CA LEU A 109 -1.53 19.41 6.71
C LEU A 109 -2.85 20.15 7.04
N PRO A 110 -3.41 19.96 8.25
CA PRO A 110 -4.58 20.69 8.68
C PRO A 110 -4.37 22.21 8.63
N GLU A 111 -5.46 22.96 8.51
CA GLU A 111 -5.42 24.42 8.54
C GLU A 111 -4.76 24.92 9.84
N GLY A 112 -3.93 25.96 9.73
CA GLY A 112 -3.15 26.49 10.85
C GLY A 112 -1.91 25.67 11.25
N VAL A 113 -1.71 24.46 10.72
CA VAL A 113 -0.53 23.64 11.00
C VAL A 113 0.55 23.91 9.96
N GLU A 114 1.64 24.57 10.36
CA GLU A 114 2.77 24.90 9.47
C GLU A 114 3.86 23.84 9.46
N MET A 115 4.07 23.18 10.61
CA MET A 115 5.11 22.17 10.80
C MET A 115 4.62 21.05 11.73
N VAL A 116 5.23 19.87 11.59
CA VAL A 116 4.96 18.71 12.44
C VAL A 116 6.27 18.24 13.07
N MET A 117 6.26 18.06 14.39
CA MET A 117 7.43 17.67 15.16
C MET A 117 7.57 16.14 15.25
N PRO A 118 8.80 15.61 15.35
CA PRO A 118 9.00 14.22 15.73
C PRO A 118 8.35 13.93 17.10
N GLY A 119 7.56 12.87 17.20
CA GLY A 119 6.77 12.52 18.37
C GLY A 119 5.29 12.92 18.30
N ASP A 120 4.88 13.71 17.30
CA ASP A 120 3.49 14.16 17.15
C ASP A 120 2.57 13.07 16.59
N ASN A 121 1.29 13.16 16.98
CA ASN A 121 0.19 12.50 16.27
C ASN A 121 -0.57 13.56 15.47
N ILE A 122 -0.73 13.35 14.16
CA ILE A 122 -1.31 14.34 13.26
C ILE A 122 -2.29 13.70 12.29
N LYS A 123 -3.36 14.42 11.96
CA LYS A 123 -4.25 14.11 10.85
C LYS A 123 -3.70 14.75 9.58
N MET A 124 -3.65 14.02 8.48
CA MET A 124 -3.24 14.59 7.20
C MET A 124 -3.98 13.93 6.03
N VAL A 125 -4.15 14.69 4.96
CA VAL A 125 -4.62 14.15 3.68
C VAL A 125 -3.41 13.80 2.83
N VAL A 126 -3.38 12.59 2.29
CA VAL A 126 -2.30 12.11 1.45
C VAL A 126 -2.79 11.96 0.02
N THR A 127 -1.98 12.39 -0.95
CA THR A 127 -2.20 12.13 -2.38
C THR A 127 -1.00 11.37 -2.95
N LEU A 128 -1.23 10.16 -3.46
CA LEU A 128 -0.22 9.26 -4.03
C LEU A 128 -0.05 9.51 -5.53
N ILE A 129 1.16 9.30 -6.06
CA ILE A 129 1.43 9.46 -7.50
C ILE A 129 0.86 8.32 -8.36
N HIS A 130 0.57 7.18 -7.75
CA HIS A 130 -0.02 6.01 -8.39
C HIS A 130 -1.15 5.46 -7.51
N PRO A 131 -2.21 4.91 -8.13
CA PRO A 131 -3.36 4.40 -7.37
C PRO A 131 -3.00 3.08 -6.70
N ILE A 132 -3.25 2.94 -5.40
CA ILE A 132 -2.89 1.73 -4.62
C ILE A 132 -4.15 1.07 -4.08
N ALA A 133 -4.16 -0.27 -4.07
CA ALA A 133 -5.23 -1.05 -3.45
C ALA A 133 -5.31 -0.78 -1.94
N MET A 134 -6.35 -0.08 -1.49
CA MET A 134 -6.52 0.30 -0.08
C MET A 134 -7.98 0.32 0.34
N ASP A 135 -8.20 0.15 1.64
CA ASP A 135 -9.47 0.31 2.34
C ASP A 135 -9.22 1.10 3.63
N ASP A 136 -10.29 1.61 4.23
CA ASP A 136 -10.25 2.21 5.56
C ASP A 136 -9.66 1.24 6.60
N GLY A 137 -8.84 1.76 7.51
CA GLY A 137 -8.12 0.97 8.50
C GLY A 137 -6.81 0.34 8.01
N LEU A 138 -6.47 0.45 6.72
CA LEU A 138 -5.19 -0.04 6.22
C LEU A 138 -4.02 0.73 6.86
N ARG A 139 -3.10 -0.01 7.49
CA ARG A 139 -1.89 0.55 8.07
C ARG A 139 -0.80 0.75 7.02
N PHE A 140 -0.01 1.79 7.20
CA PHE A 140 1.13 2.12 6.35
C PHE A 140 2.30 2.70 7.16
N ALA A 141 3.47 2.70 6.55
CA ALA A 141 4.64 3.39 7.07
C ALA A 141 5.07 4.51 6.13
N ILE A 142 5.61 5.60 6.68
CA ILE A 142 6.24 6.69 5.93
C ILE A 142 7.74 6.49 6.04
N ARG A 143 8.45 6.51 4.90
CA ARG A 143 9.91 6.38 4.86
C ARG A 143 10.56 7.50 4.05
N GLU A 144 11.75 7.86 4.51
CA GLU A 144 12.63 8.83 3.87
C GLU A 144 14.09 8.44 4.14
N GLY A 145 14.96 8.59 3.13
CA GLY A 145 16.40 8.36 3.32
C GLY A 145 16.74 6.96 3.85
N GLY A 146 15.91 5.96 3.54
CA GLY A 146 16.06 4.58 4.02
C GLY A 146 15.54 4.31 5.44
N ARG A 147 14.99 5.30 6.15
CA ARG A 147 14.48 5.16 7.53
C ARG A 147 12.97 5.27 7.59
N THR A 148 12.35 4.64 8.58
CA THR A 148 10.93 4.84 8.91
C THR A 148 10.80 6.09 9.75
N VAL A 149 9.99 7.04 9.29
CA VAL A 149 9.80 8.35 9.91
C VAL A 149 8.39 8.56 10.43
N GLY A 150 7.43 7.73 10.01
CA GLY A 150 6.06 7.76 10.52
C GLY A 150 5.36 6.43 10.38
N ALA A 151 4.36 6.21 11.23
CA ALA A 151 3.45 5.07 11.19
C ALA A 151 2.02 5.59 11.15
N GLY A 152 1.24 5.15 10.17
CA GLY A 152 -0.09 5.71 9.95
C GLY A 152 -1.15 4.65 9.66
N VAL A 153 -2.40 5.10 9.70
CA VAL A 153 -3.58 4.34 9.32
C VAL A 153 -4.43 5.18 8.36
N VAL A 154 -4.95 4.56 7.31
CA VAL A 154 -5.95 5.15 6.42
C VAL A 154 -7.22 5.33 7.25
N ALA A 155 -7.59 6.57 7.56
CA ALA A 155 -8.80 6.88 8.31
C ALA A 155 -10.02 6.85 7.40
N LYS A 156 -9.88 7.37 6.18
CA LYS A 156 -10.94 7.41 5.18
C LYS A 156 -10.41 7.56 3.76
N VAL A 157 -10.83 6.70 2.84
CA VAL A 157 -10.57 6.86 1.40
C VAL A 157 -11.41 8.00 0.82
N LEU A 158 -10.80 8.83 -0.04
CA LEU A 158 -11.44 10.03 -0.61
C LEU A 158 -11.75 9.96 -2.10
N GLY A 159 -11.36 8.88 -2.79
CA GLY A 159 -11.58 8.70 -4.23
C GLY A 159 -10.80 7.55 -4.80
#